data_AF-A0A2T3ZNY4-F1
#
_entry.id   AF-A0A2T3ZNY4-F1
#
_cell.length_a   1.000
_cell.length_b   1.000
_cell.length_c   1.000
_cell.angle_alpha   90.00
_cell.angle_beta   90.00
_cell.angle_gamma   90.00
#
_symmetry.space_group_name_H-M   'P 1'
#
loop_
_entity.id
_entity.type
_entity.pdbx_description
1 polymer ?
#
loop_
_entity_poly.entity_id
_entity_poly.type
_entity_poly.pdbx_seq_one_letter_code
_entity_poly.pdbx_strand_id
1 'polypeptide(L)'
;MFMMKNLLLVLPLLGGFAPLAATVSLKSRATGFQLVTNKQLEGSKLNSNCQQLLQQTIQCDEFVANFRERGYRGSLDSPALTDSVCQATCERSLLNTRRRLAAVCASTPDLIPGYPVATLIETTLAGWDETCLKDKDTGKYCNDIIDAFEDYDSLEAMPDAQLCSYCYGAKLRIMQQSPYSAYDELFAQALETVNKRCNVKGPTDTLSPPINVNVTRPSVCTSKQTYSTRNGDTCDSIALANSVSAASLFFLNPNLLNCSSVPAGLELCLPEKCSELYKVQSKDEDCVVIGVRYGTSWAKLVKWNLALKDDCRNIYSTEPFWGRVICVSQPGGEYTDPGSPSTTPGNGDIGGEGGSGDGYANQVVPPPDGAKVAEGTTNNCGKYIQAEKGIRCPSLLAKRAMPMDLFLKINPSLGSVAECDSKIVPGLWYCLNPVHGWDQVPV
;
A
#
# COMPACT_ATOMS: atom_id res chain seq x y z
N MET A 1 -5.61 -24.33 -0.11
CA MET A 1 -4.68 -23.75 -1.10
C MET A 1 -4.48 -24.81 -2.18
N PHE A 2 -5.29 -24.73 -3.24
CA PHE A 2 -5.22 -25.63 -4.39
C PHE A 2 -3.96 -25.28 -5.18
N MET A 3 -3.03 -26.21 -5.32
CA MET A 3 -1.87 -26.03 -6.20
C MET A 3 -2.37 -26.07 -7.65
N MET A 4 -2.44 -24.91 -8.30
CA MET A 4 -2.59 -24.82 -9.77
C MET A 4 -1.21 -24.50 -10.37
N LYS A 5 -0.43 -25.53 -10.68
CA LYS A 5 0.67 -25.42 -11.66
C LYS A 5 0.06 -25.64 -13.05
N ASN A 6 -0.35 -24.56 -13.73
CA ASN A 6 -0.78 -24.68 -15.13
C ASN A 6 0.42 -24.60 -16.09
N LEU A 7 0.73 -25.80 -16.58
CA LEU A 7 1.38 -26.24 -17.79
C LEU A 7 1.26 -25.28 -19.01
N LEU A 8 2.39 -24.91 -19.61
CA LEU A 8 2.47 -24.52 -21.03
C LEU A 8 3.73 -25.12 -21.65
N LEU A 9 3.56 -26.30 -22.24
CA LEU A 9 4.51 -26.99 -23.10
C LEU A 9 3.88 -27.09 -24.49
N VAL A 10 4.30 -26.23 -25.43
CA VAL A 10 4.21 -26.50 -26.88
C VAL A 10 5.44 -25.91 -27.56
N LEU A 11 6.37 -26.79 -27.92
CA LEU A 11 7.35 -26.62 -29.01
C LEU A 11 6.86 -27.52 -30.16
N PRO A 12 7.13 -27.22 -31.45
CA PRO A 12 8.48 -27.28 -32.03
C PRO A 12 8.72 -26.20 -33.14
N LEU A 13 9.83 -25.99 -33.85
CA LEU A 13 11.12 -26.63 -34.14
C LEU A 13 11.94 -25.59 -34.94
N LEU A 14 13.27 -25.46 -34.71
CA LEU A 14 14.36 -25.40 -35.71
C LEU A 14 15.59 -24.65 -35.18
N GLY A 15 16.76 -25.29 -35.33
CA GLY A 15 18.08 -24.64 -35.25
C GLY A 15 18.94 -25.16 -34.11
N GLY A 16 19.65 -26.27 -34.34
CA GLY A 16 20.56 -26.84 -33.35
C GLY A 16 21.84 -26.03 -33.15
N PHE A 17 22.37 -26.08 -31.94
CA PHE A 17 23.80 -25.95 -31.64
C PHE A 17 24.15 -26.84 -30.44
N ALA A 18 25.30 -27.51 -30.54
CA ALA A 18 25.87 -28.45 -29.58
C ALA A 18 26.23 -27.79 -28.23
N PRO A 19 26.46 -28.57 -27.16
CA PRO A 19 26.38 -28.09 -25.79
C PRO A 19 27.67 -27.34 -25.40
N LEU A 20 27.55 -26.06 -25.04
CA LEU A 20 28.52 -25.46 -24.13
C LEU A 20 28.20 -25.96 -22.73
N ALA A 21 29.08 -26.81 -22.19
CA ALA A 21 29.20 -26.99 -20.75
C ALA A 21 29.63 -25.64 -20.15
N ALA A 22 28.66 -24.78 -19.86
CA ALA A 22 28.86 -23.63 -19.02
C ALA A 22 29.06 -24.15 -17.60
N THR A 23 30.30 -24.23 -17.16
CA THR A 23 30.63 -24.20 -15.74
C THR A 23 30.03 -22.92 -15.19
N VAL A 24 28.86 -23.03 -14.57
CA VAL A 24 28.25 -21.95 -13.80
C VAL A 24 29.19 -21.70 -12.63
N SER A 25 30.08 -20.72 -12.81
CA SER A 25 30.78 -20.11 -11.71
C SER A 25 29.69 -19.49 -10.82
N LEU A 26 29.43 -20.14 -9.68
CA LEU A 26 28.62 -19.57 -8.61
C LEU A 26 29.28 -18.23 -8.24
N LYS A 27 28.71 -17.12 -8.74
CA LYS A 27 28.98 -15.81 -8.15
C LYS A 27 28.78 -15.97 -6.64
N SER A 28 29.81 -15.68 -5.86
CA SER A 28 29.73 -15.65 -4.41
C SER A 28 28.57 -14.71 -4.04
N ARG A 29 27.46 -15.27 -3.55
CA ARG A 29 26.34 -14.47 -3.05
C ARG A 29 26.83 -13.64 -1.88
N ALA A 30 26.35 -12.41 -1.77
CA ALA A 30 26.76 -11.54 -0.68
C ALA A 30 26.30 -12.15 0.65
N THR A 31 27.19 -12.21 1.64
CA THR A 31 26.84 -12.64 2.99
C THR A 31 26.32 -11.45 3.78
N GLY A 32 25.00 -11.42 3.94
CA GLY A 32 24.31 -10.64 4.95
C GLY A 32 23.36 -9.58 4.44
N PHE A 33 22.42 -9.22 5.30
CA PHE A 33 21.36 -8.25 4.99
C PHE A 33 21.00 -7.41 6.22
N GLN A 34 20.35 -6.27 6.00
CA GLN A 34 19.82 -5.42 7.07
C GLN A 34 18.30 -5.62 7.17
N LEU A 35 17.73 -5.53 8.39
CA LEU A 35 16.27 -5.64 8.56
C LEU A 35 15.55 -4.46 7.90
N VAL A 36 16.12 -3.27 8.01
CA VAL A 36 15.58 -2.02 7.45
C VAL A 36 16.67 -1.15 6.86
N THR A 37 16.29 -0.29 5.94
CA THR A 37 17.12 0.76 5.34
C THR A 37 17.01 2.08 6.12
N ASN A 38 17.95 3.00 5.90
CA ASN A 38 17.90 4.34 6.50
C ASN A 38 16.59 5.07 6.18
N LYS A 39 16.13 4.96 4.93
CA LYS A 39 14.89 5.58 4.46
C LYS A 39 13.66 5.07 5.21
N GLN A 40 13.64 3.79 5.58
CA GLN A 40 12.53 3.19 6.34
C GLN A 40 12.50 3.62 7.81
N LEU A 41 13.58 4.22 8.32
CA LEU A 41 13.68 4.70 9.69
C LEU A 41 13.45 6.21 9.82
N GLU A 42 13.31 6.94 8.69
CA GLU A 42 13.00 8.36 8.68
C GLU A 42 11.69 8.64 9.42
N GLY A 43 11.72 9.57 10.39
CA GLY A 43 10.55 9.92 11.21
C GLY A 43 10.22 8.92 12.32
N SER A 44 10.98 7.82 12.49
CA SER A 44 10.78 6.89 13.60
C SER A 44 11.14 7.55 14.95
N LYS A 45 10.42 7.17 16.01
CA LYS A 45 10.70 7.59 17.40
C LYS A 45 11.64 6.63 18.14
N LEU A 46 12.31 5.75 17.40
CA LEU A 46 13.23 4.76 17.96
C LEU A 46 14.46 5.44 18.54
N ASN A 47 14.98 4.89 19.63
CA ASN A 47 16.25 5.35 20.17
C ASN A 47 17.40 5.02 19.19
N SER A 48 18.48 5.81 19.24
CA SER A 48 19.61 5.70 18.30
C SER A 48 20.26 4.31 18.29
N ASN A 49 20.35 3.65 19.46
CA ASN A 49 20.92 2.31 19.57
C ASN A 49 20.03 1.26 18.88
N CYS A 50 18.71 1.40 18.98
CA CYS A 50 17.74 0.54 18.31
C CYS A 50 17.81 0.73 16.79
N GLN A 51 17.88 1.98 16.32
CA GLN A 51 18.08 2.29 14.89
C GLN A 51 19.38 1.67 14.35
N GLN A 52 20.49 1.84 15.06
CA GLN A 52 21.78 1.24 14.69
C GLN A 52 21.72 -0.29 14.65
N LEU A 53 21.06 -0.92 15.61
CA LEU A 53 20.90 -2.37 15.63
C LEU A 53 20.06 -2.87 14.45
N LEU A 54 18.99 -2.16 14.10
CA LEU A 54 18.13 -2.49 12.96
C LEU A 54 18.84 -2.37 11.60
N GLN A 55 19.84 -1.48 11.52
CA GLN A 55 20.72 -1.31 10.37
C GLN A 55 21.96 -2.22 10.41
N GLN A 56 22.12 -3.05 11.45
CA GLN A 56 23.27 -3.94 11.52
C GLN A 56 23.10 -5.10 10.53
N THR A 57 24.17 -5.44 9.81
CA THR A 57 24.20 -6.59 8.90
C THR A 57 24.06 -7.90 9.69
N ILE A 58 22.97 -8.62 9.42
CA ILE A 58 22.75 -9.99 9.87
C ILE A 58 23.53 -10.92 8.95
N GLN A 59 24.37 -11.77 9.52
CA GLN A 59 25.22 -12.70 8.78
C GLN A 59 24.44 -13.95 8.36
N CYS A 60 23.84 -13.88 7.17
CA CYS A 60 23.06 -14.93 6.53
C CYS A 60 23.26 -14.84 5.01
N ASP A 61 22.83 -15.86 4.26
CA ASP A 61 22.60 -15.68 2.82
C ASP A 61 21.59 -14.54 2.60
N GLU A 62 21.85 -13.66 1.64
CA GLU A 62 21.01 -12.49 1.35
C GLU A 62 19.55 -12.87 1.02
N PHE A 63 19.32 -14.10 0.53
CA PHE A 63 17.97 -14.60 0.26
C PHE A 63 17.06 -14.58 1.49
N VAL A 64 17.62 -14.70 2.70
CA VAL A 64 16.86 -14.64 3.96
C VAL A 64 16.13 -13.30 4.13
N ALA A 65 16.60 -12.23 3.49
CA ALA A 65 15.91 -10.94 3.47
C ALA A 65 14.51 -11.01 2.84
N ASN A 66 14.23 -11.99 2.00
CA ASN A 66 12.90 -12.21 1.41
C ASN A 66 11.88 -12.73 2.45
N PHE A 67 12.34 -13.16 3.62
CA PHE A 67 11.47 -13.63 4.69
C PHE A 67 10.90 -12.50 5.56
N ARG A 68 11.27 -11.24 5.29
CA ARG A 68 10.78 -10.06 6.03
C ARG A 68 9.30 -9.78 5.82
N GLU A 69 8.69 -10.34 4.78
CA GLU A 69 7.27 -10.20 4.48
C GLU A 69 6.53 -11.48 4.84
N ARG A 70 5.34 -11.36 5.43
CA ARG A 70 4.52 -12.52 5.78
C ARG A 70 4.12 -13.28 4.51
N GLY A 71 4.41 -14.58 4.45
CA GLY A 71 4.09 -15.42 3.29
C GLY A 71 4.44 -16.88 3.52
N TYR A 72 3.79 -17.77 2.77
CA TYR A 72 4.08 -19.22 2.76
C TYR A 72 5.44 -19.48 2.12
N ARG A 73 6.22 -20.43 2.65
CA ARG A 73 7.57 -20.76 2.14
C ARG A 73 7.56 -22.11 1.45
N GLY A 74 7.67 -22.13 0.13
CA GLY A 74 7.82 -23.35 -0.68
C GLY A 74 9.25 -23.86 -0.72
N SER A 75 9.50 -24.87 -1.58
CA SER A 75 10.87 -25.27 -1.93
C SER A 75 11.59 -24.09 -2.61
N LEU A 76 12.91 -24.03 -2.45
CA LEU A 76 13.76 -23.07 -3.16
C LEU A 76 14.29 -23.62 -4.48
N ASP A 77 13.91 -24.85 -4.86
CA ASP A 77 14.31 -25.56 -6.09
C ASP A 77 15.84 -25.63 -6.31
N SER A 78 16.62 -25.52 -5.22
CA SER A 78 18.07 -25.46 -5.28
C SER A 78 18.69 -25.90 -3.95
N PRO A 79 19.19 -27.14 -3.83
CA PRO A 79 19.81 -27.65 -2.60
C PRO A 79 20.94 -26.76 -2.09
N ALA A 80 21.81 -26.27 -2.99
CA ALA A 80 22.92 -25.39 -2.61
C ALA A 80 22.44 -24.05 -2.03
N LEU A 81 21.29 -23.54 -2.49
CA LEU A 81 20.69 -22.33 -1.93
C LEU A 81 20.05 -22.63 -0.58
N THR A 82 19.25 -23.69 -0.49
CA THR A 82 18.61 -24.09 0.77
C THR A 82 19.66 -24.34 1.86
N ASP A 83 20.78 -24.98 1.53
CA ASP A 83 21.90 -25.18 2.47
C ASP A 83 22.57 -23.86 2.89
N SER A 84 22.69 -22.88 1.99
CA SER A 84 23.25 -21.56 2.29
C SER A 84 22.31 -20.75 3.21
N VAL A 85 21.00 -20.79 2.95
CA VAL A 85 19.96 -20.15 3.76
C VAL A 85 19.88 -20.80 5.14
N CYS A 86 19.95 -22.12 5.21
CA CYS A 86 19.72 -22.91 6.43
C CYS A 86 20.99 -23.20 7.25
N GLN A 87 22.05 -22.41 7.06
CA GLN A 87 23.26 -22.56 7.86
C GLN A 87 23.01 -22.25 9.34
N ALA A 88 23.60 -23.04 10.23
CA ALA A 88 23.56 -22.81 11.68
C ALA A 88 24.20 -21.48 12.11
N THR A 89 25.10 -20.90 11.29
CA THR A 89 25.59 -19.52 11.47
C THR A 89 24.46 -18.51 11.29
N CYS A 90 23.63 -18.66 10.26
CA CYS A 90 22.49 -17.79 10.01
C CYS A 90 21.46 -17.87 11.15
N GLU A 91 21.08 -19.08 11.57
CA GLU A 91 20.16 -19.28 12.70
C GLU A 91 20.64 -18.53 13.95
N ARG A 92 21.91 -18.73 14.33
CA ARG A 92 22.51 -18.05 15.48
C ARG A 92 22.50 -16.53 15.32
N SER A 93 22.74 -16.02 14.10
CA SER A 93 22.68 -14.59 13.81
C SER A 93 21.27 -14.02 13.95
N LEU A 94 20.25 -14.71 13.43
CA LEU A 94 18.85 -14.30 13.58
C LEU A 94 18.40 -14.31 15.05
N LEU A 95 18.69 -15.39 15.77
CA LEU A 95 18.36 -15.53 17.20
C LEU A 95 19.09 -14.50 18.08
N ASN A 96 20.34 -14.17 17.74
CA ASN A 96 21.09 -13.11 18.39
C ASN A 96 20.44 -11.74 18.14
N THR A 97 20.09 -11.44 16.88
CA THR A 97 19.39 -10.20 16.54
C THR A 97 18.06 -10.09 17.29
N ARG A 98 17.25 -11.16 17.34
CA ARG A 98 15.99 -11.19 18.11
C ARG A 98 16.21 -10.79 19.57
N ARG A 99 17.13 -11.45 20.25
CA ARG A 99 17.46 -11.18 21.65
C ARG A 99 17.97 -9.74 21.85
N ARG A 100 18.82 -9.24 20.94
CA ARG A 100 19.34 -7.88 21.03
C ARG A 100 18.28 -6.83 20.79
N LEU A 101 17.35 -7.04 19.84
CA LEU A 101 16.24 -6.12 19.60
C LEU A 101 15.35 -6.02 20.83
N ALA A 102 15.01 -7.15 21.46
CA ALA A 102 14.23 -7.17 22.69
C ALA A 102 14.88 -6.34 23.83
N ALA A 103 16.21 -6.38 23.94
CA ALA A 103 16.93 -5.63 24.97
C ALA A 103 17.15 -4.14 24.60
N VAL A 104 17.64 -3.86 23.40
CA VAL A 104 18.08 -2.52 22.98
C VAL A 104 16.89 -1.61 22.64
N CYS A 105 15.82 -2.19 22.10
CA CYS A 105 14.61 -1.46 21.74
C CYS A 105 13.57 -1.45 22.87
N ALA A 106 13.88 -1.97 24.07
CA ALA A 106 12.91 -2.08 25.16
C ALA A 106 12.23 -0.75 25.55
N SER A 107 12.96 0.37 25.45
CA SER A 107 12.44 1.71 25.75
C SER A 107 11.66 2.35 24.59
N THR A 108 11.82 1.84 23.38
CA THR A 108 11.10 2.25 22.16
C THR A 108 10.72 0.99 21.37
N PRO A 109 9.80 0.15 21.90
CA PRO A 109 9.57 -1.20 21.40
C PRO A 109 8.86 -1.24 20.04
N ASP A 110 8.36 -0.09 19.59
CA ASP A 110 7.48 0.07 18.45
C ASP A 110 8.12 0.98 17.39
N LEU A 111 8.13 0.55 16.12
CA LEU A 111 8.53 1.38 14.98
C LEU A 111 7.59 2.57 14.83
N ILE A 112 6.30 2.26 14.91
CA ILE A 112 5.16 3.17 15.04
C ILE A 112 4.21 2.55 16.08
N PRO A 113 3.37 3.33 16.78
CA PRO A 113 2.52 2.81 17.86
C PRO A 113 1.74 1.56 17.45
N GLY A 114 2.00 0.44 18.13
CA GLY A 114 1.33 -0.83 17.85
C GLY A 114 1.86 -1.64 16.65
N TYR A 115 2.95 -1.19 16.04
CA TYR A 115 3.80 -2.01 15.17
C TYR A 115 5.12 -2.31 15.91
N PRO A 116 5.22 -3.47 16.59
CA PRO A 116 6.42 -3.82 17.33
C PRO A 116 7.63 -3.94 16.41
N VAL A 117 8.79 -3.42 16.86
CA VAL A 117 10.08 -3.61 16.19
C VAL A 117 10.40 -5.10 16.01
N ALA A 118 9.99 -5.92 16.98
CA ALA A 118 10.17 -7.37 16.96
C ALA A 118 9.55 -8.02 15.70
N THR A 119 8.49 -7.45 15.14
CA THR A 119 7.82 -7.96 13.93
C THR A 119 8.79 -8.21 12.78
N LEU A 120 9.78 -7.34 12.60
CA LEU A 120 10.77 -7.45 11.51
C LEU A 120 11.61 -8.74 11.60
N ILE A 121 12.05 -9.09 12.81
CA ILE A 121 12.89 -10.26 13.02
C ILE A 121 12.05 -11.53 13.19
N GLU A 122 10.87 -11.45 13.81
CA GLU A 122 10.01 -12.62 14.02
C GLU A 122 9.40 -13.12 12.70
N THR A 123 9.05 -12.23 11.77
CA THR A 123 8.59 -12.63 10.42
C THR A 123 9.70 -13.34 9.65
N THR A 124 10.93 -12.82 9.76
CA THR A 124 12.12 -13.41 9.15
C THR A 124 12.42 -14.80 9.74
N LEU A 125 12.36 -14.94 11.07
CA LEU A 125 12.54 -16.22 11.77
C LEU A 125 11.45 -17.23 11.40
N ALA A 126 10.18 -16.82 11.35
CA ALA A 126 9.08 -17.70 10.95
C ALA A 126 9.29 -18.26 9.54
N GLY A 127 9.71 -17.41 8.59
CA GLY A 127 10.06 -17.86 7.24
C GLY A 127 11.29 -18.76 7.21
N TRP A 128 12.29 -18.49 8.05
CA TRP A 128 13.49 -19.33 8.15
C TRP A 128 13.16 -20.71 8.72
N ASP A 129 12.42 -20.78 9.83
CA ASP A 129 11.98 -22.03 10.47
C ASP A 129 11.15 -22.89 9.52
N GLU A 130 10.23 -22.28 8.77
CA GLU A 130 9.43 -22.96 7.75
C GLU A 130 10.29 -23.46 6.58
N THR A 131 11.28 -22.68 6.14
CA THR A 131 12.16 -23.03 5.02
C THR A 131 13.13 -24.16 5.39
N CYS A 132 13.67 -24.10 6.60
CA CYS A 132 14.78 -24.93 7.05
C CYS A 132 14.35 -26.18 7.83
N LEU A 133 13.04 -26.41 7.93
CA LEU A 133 12.49 -27.64 8.49
C LEU A 133 13.02 -28.86 7.72
N LYS A 134 13.64 -29.80 8.45
CA LYS A 134 14.13 -31.06 7.91
C LYS A 134 13.32 -32.24 8.45
N ASP A 135 13.14 -33.22 7.59
CA ASP A 135 12.65 -34.53 7.96
C ASP A 135 13.62 -35.20 8.94
N LYS A 136 13.08 -35.74 10.04
CA LYS A 136 13.92 -36.28 11.13
C LYS A 136 14.64 -37.57 10.75
N ASP A 137 14.07 -38.35 9.84
CA ASP A 137 14.58 -39.66 9.49
C ASP A 137 15.57 -39.59 8.32
N THR A 138 15.24 -38.78 7.31
CA THR A 138 16.03 -38.68 6.08
C THR A 138 16.99 -37.49 6.05
N GLY A 139 16.76 -36.47 6.90
CA GLY A 139 17.53 -35.23 6.89
C GLY A 139 17.28 -34.31 5.69
N LYS A 140 16.35 -34.68 4.80
CA LYS A 140 15.95 -33.87 3.64
C LYS A 140 15.10 -32.68 4.08
N TYR A 141 15.13 -31.58 3.31
CA TYR A 141 14.26 -30.44 3.58
C TYR A 141 12.80 -30.82 3.32
N CYS A 142 11.94 -30.46 4.26
CA CYS A 142 10.53 -30.81 4.20
C CYS A 142 9.80 -30.13 3.03
N ASN A 143 10.26 -28.95 2.61
CA ASN A 143 9.68 -28.28 1.45
C ASN A 143 9.92 -29.04 0.15
N ASP A 144 11.09 -29.68 -0.01
CA ASP A 144 11.39 -30.51 -1.19
C ASP A 144 10.57 -31.81 -1.17
N ILE A 145 10.33 -32.37 0.01
CA ILE A 145 9.47 -33.55 0.17
C ILE A 145 8.01 -33.21 -0.19
N ILE A 146 7.51 -32.08 0.32
CA ILE A 146 6.13 -31.64 0.10
C ILE A 146 5.91 -31.21 -1.36
N ASP A 147 6.86 -30.53 -2.01
CA ASP A 147 6.74 -30.14 -3.43
C ASP A 147 6.74 -31.36 -4.37
N ALA A 148 7.26 -32.50 -3.92
CA ALA A 148 7.23 -33.76 -4.65
C ALA A 148 5.94 -34.59 -4.45
N PHE A 149 4.99 -34.11 -3.65
CA PHE A 149 3.68 -34.75 -3.53
C PHE A 149 2.89 -34.63 -4.83
N GLU A 150 1.96 -35.56 -5.05
CA GLU A 150 1.03 -35.44 -6.18
C GLU A 150 0.02 -34.33 -5.87
N ASP A 151 -0.51 -33.70 -6.92
CA ASP A 151 -1.56 -32.70 -6.79
C ASP A 151 -2.91 -33.40 -6.58
N TYR A 152 -3.68 -32.95 -5.59
CA TYR A 152 -5.02 -33.46 -5.31
C TYR A 152 -6.05 -32.32 -5.26
N ASP A 153 -7.25 -32.60 -5.73
CA ASP A 153 -8.39 -31.67 -5.70
C ASP A 153 -8.94 -31.43 -4.29
N SER A 154 -8.53 -32.21 -3.29
CA SER A 154 -8.93 -31.97 -1.90
C SER A 154 -8.00 -32.67 -0.91
N LEU A 155 -8.03 -32.22 0.36
CA LEU A 155 -7.26 -32.85 1.43
C LEU A 155 -7.77 -34.26 1.76
N GLU A 156 -9.06 -34.52 1.52
CA GLU A 156 -9.68 -35.84 1.69
C GLU A 156 -9.14 -36.85 0.66
N ALA A 157 -8.86 -36.40 -0.56
CA ALA A 157 -8.31 -37.24 -1.63
C ALA A 157 -6.83 -37.60 -1.43
N MET A 158 -6.11 -36.84 -0.59
CA MET A 158 -4.69 -37.05 -0.33
C MET A 158 -4.44 -38.38 0.41
N PRO A 159 -3.47 -39.22 0.00
CA PRO A 159 -3.11 -40.46 0.69
C PRO A 159 -2.53 -40.23 2.08
N ASP A 160 -2.79 -41.16 3.01
CA ASP A 160 -2.28 -41.10 4.38
C ASP A 160 -0.75 -40.98 4.44
N ALA A 161 -0.03 -41.61 3.50
CA ALA A 161 1.43 -41.56 3.45
C ALA A 161 1.98 -40.12 3.27
N GLN A 162 1.27 -39.26 2.54
CA GLN A 162 1.66 -37.87 2.32
C GLN A 162 1.03 -36.96 3.38
N LEU A 163 -0.28 -37.11 3.64
CA LEU A 163 -1.01 -36.31 4.62
C LEU A 163 -0.46 -36.47 6.05
N CYS A 164 -0.13 -37.71 6.43
CA CYS A 164 0.42 -38.03 7.75
C CYS A 164 1.95 -38.07 7.76
N SER A 165 2.61 -37.60 6.70
CA SER A 165 4.05 -37.43 6.70
C SER A 165 4.49 -36.48 7.82
N TYR A 166 5.65 -36.75 8.40
CA TYR A 166 6.24 -35.86 9.42
C TYR A 166 6.33 -34.42 8.89
N CYS A 167 6.85 -34.25 7.66
CA CYS A 167 7.06 -32.95 7.06
C CYS A 167 5.79 -32.12 6.90
N TYR A 168 4.71 -32.71 6.39
CA TYR A 168 3.47 -31.97 6.18
C TYR A 168 2.87 -31.49 7.50
N GLY A 169 2.75 -32.39 8.48
CA GLY A 169 2.22 -32.05 9.78
C GLY A 169 3.13 -31.12 10.59
N ALA A 170 4.45 -31.31 10.55
CA ALA A 170 5.41 -30.46 11.26
C ALA A 170 5.43 -29.04 10.70
N LYS A 171 5.36 -28.89 9.37
CA LYS A 171 5.30 -27.58 8.73
C LYS A 171 4.06 -26.79 9.16
N LEU A 172 2.88 -27.41 9.06
CA LEU A 172 1.63 -26.78 9.51
C LEU A 172 1.70 -26.36 10.99
N ARG A 173 2.32 -27.18 11.86
CA ARG A 173 2.49 -26.84 13.29
C ARG A 173 3.47 -25.70 13.52
N ILE A 174 4.59 -25.65 12.80
CA ILE A 174 5.53 -24.52 12.89
C ILE A 174 4.86 -23.23 12.45
N MET A 175 4.09 -23.28 11.36
CA MET A 175 3.30 -22.12 10.93
C MET A 175 2.30 -21.72 12.02
N GLN A 176 1.55 -22.67 12.59
CA GLN A 176 0.57 -22.41 13.64
C GLN A 176 1.18 -21.78 14.90
N GLN A 177 2.42 -22.13 15.24
CA GLN A 177 3.11 -21.62 16.44
C GLN A 177 3.56 -20.16 16.34
N SER A 178 3.53 -19.56 15.15
CA SER A 178 3.98 -18.19 14.94
C SER A 178 2.86 -17.30 14.39
N PRO A 179 2.50 -16.21 15.08
CA PRO A 179 1.54 -15.24 14.56
C PRO A 179 2.11 -14.41 13.38
N TYR A 180 3.40 -14.60 13.06
CA TYR A 180 4.08 -13.95 11.95
C TYR A 180 4.19 -14.84 10.70
N SER A 181 3.73 -16.10 10.77
CA SER A 181 3.69 -17.01 9.62
C SER A 181 2.47 -16.75 8.75
N ALA A 182 2.40 -17.35 7.55
CA ALA A 182 1.21 -17.30 6.71
C ALA A 182 0.04 -18.19 7.18
N TYR A 183 0.10 -18.73 8.42
CA TYR A 183 -0.99 -19.54 8.95
C TYR A 183 -2.29 -18.73 9.05
N ASP A 184 -3.35 -19.27 8.45
CA ASP A 184 -4.69 -18.69 8.35
C ASP A 184 -5.74 -19.78 8.57
N GLU A 185 -7.01 -19.42 8.41
CA GLU A 185 -8.15 -20.35 8.59
C GLU A 185 -8.10 -21.56 7.63
N LEU A 186 -7.50 -21.42 6.44
CA LEU A 186 -7.37 -22.53 5.50
C LEU A 186 -6.30 -23.52 5.99
N PHE A 187 -5.19 -23.02 6.51
CA PHE A 187 -4.17 -23.87 7.14
C PHE A 187 -4.66 -24.47 8.46
N ALA A 188 -5.54 -23.77 9.19
CA ALA A 188 -6.21 -24.31 10.38
C ALA A 188 -7.06 -25.54 10.06
N GLN A 189 -7.90 -25.46 9.03
CA GLN A 189 -8.69 -26.59 8.54
C GLN A 189 -7.80 -27.75 8.07
N ALA A 190 -6.69 -27.44 7.39
CA ALA A 190 -5.73 -28.45 6.97
C ALA A 190 -5.09 -29.16 8.17
N LEU A 191 -4.63 -28.42 9.17
CA LEU A 191 -4.02 -29.00 10.37
C LEU A 191 -5.04 -29.77 11.21
N GLU A 192 -6.30 -29.32 11.29
CA GLU A 192 -7.38 -30.08 11.92
C GLU A 192 -7.61 -31.43 11.23
N THR A 193 -7.66 -31.42 9.90
CA THR A 193 -7.81 -32.64 9.09
C THR A 193 -6.64 -33.59 9.33
N VAL A 194 -5.40 -33.09 9.30
CA VAL A 194 -4.20 -33.86 9.60
C VAL A 194 -4.24 -34.42 11.02
N ASN A 195 -4.56 -33.59 12.03
CA ASN A 195 -4.62 -34.03 13.42
C ASN A 195 -5.65 -35.14 13.62
N LYS A 196 -6.84 -35.01 13.01
CA LYS A 196 -7.90 -36.01 13.08
C LYS A 196 -7.53 -37.31 12.38
N ARG A 197 -7.07 -37.25 11.13
CA ARG A 197 -6.81 -38.43 10.29
C ARG A 197 -5.53 -39.16 10.68
N CYS A 198 -4.53 -38.44 11.17
CA CYS A 198 -3.25 -38.99 11.59
C CYS A 198 -3.14 -39.24 13.09
N ASN A 199 -4.26 -39.10 13.83
CA ASN A 199 -4.35 -39.30 15.28
C ASN A 199 -3.32 -38.48 16.07
N VAL A 200 -3.10 -37.23 15.68
CA VAL A 200 -2.21 -36.29 16.37
C VAL A 200 -3.04 -35.28 17.15
N LYS A 201 -2.63 -34.99 18.39
CA LYS A 201 -3.25 -33.96 19.22
C LYS A 201 -2.40 -32.68 19.17
N GLY A 202 -3.06 -31.53 19.05
CA GLY A 202 -2.40 -30.23 19.08
C GLY A 202 -3.36 -29.09 18.76
N PRO A 203 -2.97 -27.83 19.04
CA PRO A 203 -3.76 -26.67 18.67
C PRO A 203 -3.85 -26.52 17.16
N THR A 204 -4.98 -26.02 16.68
CA THR A 204 -5.26 -25.71 15.28
C THR A 204 -5.63 -24.25 15.07
N ASP A 205 -6.07 -23.57 16.12
CA ASP A 205 -6.56 -22.20 16.06
C ASP A 205 -5.48 -21.22 15.58
N THR A 206 -5.90 -20.22 14.83
CA THR A 206 -5.04 -19.10 14.43
C THR A 206 -4.66 -18.26 15.65
N LEU A 207 -3.41 -17.80 15.69
CA LEU A 207 -2.95 -16.87 16.72
C LEU A 207 -3.38 -15.43 16.41
N SER A 208 -3.61 -14.64 17.45
CA SER A 208 -3.94 -13.22 17.32
C SER A 208 -2.87 -12.48 16.51
N PRO A 209 -3.25 -11.51 15.65
CA PRO A 209 -2.30 -10.71 14.90
C PRO A 209 -1.30 -10.03 15.85
N PRO A 210 0.02 -10.12 15.57
CA PRO A 210 1.04 -9.56 16.45
C PRO A 210 1.17 -8.04 16.28
N ILE A 211 0.70 -7.54 15.14
CA ILE A 211 0.63 -6.12 14.81
C ILE A 211 -0.75 -5.64 15.23
N ASN A 212 -0.78 -4.74 16.20
CA ASN A 212 -1.99 -4.09 16.68
C ASN A 212 -1.72 -2.59 16.66
N VAL A 213 -1.64 -2.03 15.45
CA VAL A 213 -1.38 -0.61 15.27
C VAL A 213 -2.57 0.14 15.82
N ASN A 214 -2.48 0.61 17.07
CA ASN A 214 -3.40 1.61 17.60
C ASN A 214 -3.01 2.96 16.99
N VAL A 215 -3.10 3.02 15.68
CA VAL A 215 -3.42 4.25 14.98
C VAL A 215 -4.57 4.91 15.70
N THR A 216 -4.32 6.09 16.24
CA THR A 216 -5.38 7.03 16.50
C THR A 216 -6.25 7.04 15.25
N ARG A 217 -7.47 6.49 15.35
CA ARG A 217 -8.56 6.72 14.40
C ARG A 217 -8.42 8.19 13.97
N PRO A 218 -8.52 8.55 12.67
CA PRO A 218 -9.08 9.85 12.37
C PRO A 218 -10.33 9.92 13.25
N SER A 219 -10.37 10.84 14.21
CA SER A 219 -11.31 10.81 15.35
C SER A 219 -12.77 10.81 14.91
N VAL A 220 -13.01 10.97 13.61
CA VAL A 220 -14.29 10.84 12.94
C VAL A 220 -14.06 10.03 11.67
N CYS A 221 -14.81 8.94 11.49
CA CYS A 221 -15.04 8.41 10.16
C CYS A 221 -15.82 9.51 9.42
N THR A 222 -15.16 10.28 8.55
CA THR A 222 -15.72 11.53 8.02
C THR A 222 -17.05 11.31 7.30
N SER A 223 -17.19 10.17 6.61
CA SER A 223 -18.43 9.73 5.97
C SER A 223 -19.55 9.35 6.95
N LYS A 224 -19.18 9.09 8.21
CA LYS A 224 -20.02 8.50 9.27
C LYS A 224 -20.59 7.14 8.89
N GLN A 225 -20.08 6.51 7.84
CA GLN A 225 -20.51 5.21 7.36
C GLN A 225 -19.54 4.15 7.83
N THR A 226 -20.06 3.10 8.46
CA THR A 226 -19.26 1.95 8.90
C THR A 226 -19.77 0.66 8.28
N TYR A 227 -18.91 -0.35 8.25
CA TYR A 227 -19.21 -1.69 7.76
C TYR A 227 -18.66 -2.74 8.72
N SER A 228 -19.52 -3.64 9.18
CA SER A 228 -19.11 -4.81 9.98
C SER A 228 -18.78 -5.98 9.07
N THR A 229 -17.53 -6.43 9.10
CA THR A 229 -17.02 -7.48 8.20
C THR A 229 -17.59 -8.85 8.52
N ARG A 230 -17.71 -9.67 7.48
CA ARG A 230 -18.29 -11.01 7.52
C ARG A 230 -17.31 -12.03 6.95
N ASN A 231 -17.53 -13.31 7.25
CA ASN A 231 -16.72 -14.39 6.69
C ASN A 231 -16.80 -14.37 5.15
N GLY A 232 -15.65 -14.44 4.49
CA GLY A 232 -15.53 -14.39 3.03
C GLY A 232 -15.43 -12.99 2.43
N ASP A 233 -15.42 -11.94 3.25
CA ASP A 233 -15.21 -10.58 2.74
C ASP A 233 -13.78 -10.39 2.21
N THR A 234 -13.68 -9.59 1.14
CA THR A 234 -12.44 -9.05 0.56
C THR A 234 -12.59 -7.54 0.45
N CYS A 235 -11.50 -6.79 0.34
CA CYS A 235 -11.62 -5.35 0.11
C CYS A 235 -12.38 -5.03 -1.18
N ASP A 236 -12.23 -5.85 -2.23
CA ASP A 236 -12.97 -5.70 -3.48
C ASP A 236 -14.47 -5.99 -3.32
N SER A 237 -14.85 -7.05 -2.59
CA SER A 237 -16.27 -7.36 -2.37
C SER A 237 -16.95 -6.29 -1.52
N ILE A 238 -16.27 -5.79 -0.48
CA ILE A 238 -16.77 -4.69 0.36
C ILE A 238 -16.88 -3.41 -0.48
N ALA A 239 -15.86 -3.09 -1.28
CA ALA A 239 -15.83 -1.92 -2.15
C ALA A 239 -16.99 -1.92 -3.15
N LEU A 240 -17.21 -3.05 -3.85
CA LEU A 240 -18.31 -3.21 -4.79
C LEU A 240 -19.67 -3.10 -4.11
N ALA A 241 -19.87 -3.78 -2.98
CA ALA A 241 -21.14 -3.79 -2.26
C ALA A 241 -21.52 -2.41 -1.68
N ASN A 242 -20.53 -1.57 -1.37
CA ASN A 242 -20.74 -0.28 -0.74
C ASN A 242 -20.50 0.92 -1.68
N SER A 243 -20.16 0.67 -2.95
CA SER A 243 -19.83 1.71 -3.93
C SER A 243 -18.69 2.63 -3.50
N VAL A 244 -17.62 2.05 -2.93
CA VAL A 244 -16.45 2.78 -2.43
C VAL A 244 -15.17 2.26 -3.06
N SER A 245 -14.08 3.03 -2.95
CA SER A 245 -12.75 2.60 -3.38
C SER A 245 -12.15 1.60 -2.39
N ALA A 246 -11.67 0.45 -2.88
CA ALA A 246 -10.91 -0.52 -2.07
C ALA A 246 -9.58 0.09 -1.59
N ALA A 247 -8.94 0.90 -2.43
CA ALA A 247 -7.73 1.65 -2.06
C ALA A 247 -7.99 2.60 -0.88
N SER A 248 -9.07 3.40 -0.95
CA SER A 248 -9.43 4.31 0.14
C SER A 248 -9.93 3.56 1.38
N LEU A 249 -10.66 2.44 1.20
CA LEU A 249 -11.08 1.57 2.29
C LEU A 249 -9.87 1.05 3.06
N PHE A 250 -8.88 0.50 2.36
CA PHE A 250 -7.64 0.01 2.98
C PHE A 250 -6.90 1.15 3.71
N PHE A 251 -6.75 2.30 3.06
CA PHE A 251 -6.04 3.45 3.62
C PHE A 251 -6.71 3.99 4.91
N LEU A 252 -8.04 4.07 4.95
CA LEU A 252 -8.79 4.58 6.10
C LEU A 252 -8.87 3.58 7.26
N ASN A 253 -8.57 2.30 7.01
CA ASN A 253 -8.70 1.22 7.98
C ASN A 253 -7.35 0.55 8.22
N PRO A 254 -6.46 1.17 8.99
CA PRO A 254 -5.13 0.62 9.32
C PRO A 254 -5.14 -0.74 10.06
N ASN A 255 -6.28 -1.16 10.64
CA ASN A 255 -6.44 -2.52 11.20
C ASN A 255 -6.79 -3.57 10.14
N LEU A 256 -7.07 -3.15 8.90
CA LEU A 256 -7.35 -4.02 7.75
C LEU A 256 -6.03 -4.49 7.13
N LEU A 257 -5.46 -5.56 7.68
CA LEU A 257 -4.12 -6.03 7.30
C LEU A 257 -4.09 -6.91 6.04
N ASN A 258 -5.22 -7.51 5.68
CA ASN A 258 -5.33 -8.41 4.53
C ASN A 258 -6.60 -8.12 3.74
N CYS A 259 -6.46 -7.67 2.49
CA CYS A 259 -7.57 -7.37 1.61
C CYS A 259 -8.08 -8.55 0.77
N SER A 260 -7.33 -9.65 0.73
CA SER A 260 -7.74 -10.88 0.04
C SER A 260 -8.58 -11.81 0.92
N SER A 261 -8.50 -11.64 2.24
CA SER A 261 -9.28 -12.40 3.22
C SER A 261 -9.45 -11.54 4.47
N VAL A 262 -10.56 -10.82 4.54
CA VAL A 262 -10.86 -9.89 5.63
C VAL A 262 -11.46 -10.67 6.80
N PRO A 263 -10.89 -10.60 8.01
CA PRO A 263 -11.46 -11.25 9.19
C PRO A 263 -12.86 -10.74 9.47
N ALA A 264 -13.78 -11.62 9.87
CA ALA A 264 -15.10 -11.21 10.32
C ALA A 264 -15.05 -10.48 11.67
N GLY A 265 -16.03 -9.60 11.90
CA GLY A 265 -16.18 -8.88 13.18
C GLY A 265 -15.34 -7.60 13.31
N LEU A 266 -14.63 -7.17 12.26
CA LEU A 266 -14.02 -5.85 12.20
C LEU A 266 -15.08 -4.78 11.91
N GLU A 267 -14.95 -3.63 12.53
CA GLU A 267 -15.73 -2.44 12.17
C GLU A 267 -14.86 -1.50 11.33
N LEU A 268 -15.17 -1.41 10.04
CA LEU A 268 -14.44 -0.59 9.08
C LEU A 268 -15.13 0.76 8.87
N CYS A 269 -14.36 1.85 8.80
CA CYS A 269 -14.83 3.13 8.27
C CYS A 269 -14.90 3.06 6.74
N LEU A 270 -16.08 3.30 6.18
CA LEU A 270 -16.25 3.37 4.74
C LEU A 270 -15.83 4.77 4.24
N PRO A 271 -15.10 4.87 3.12
CA PRO A 271 -14.94 6.16 2.43
C PRO A 271 -16.30 6.67 1.93
N GLU A 272 -16.31 7.90 1.42
CA GLU A 272 -17.48 8.37 0.67
C GLU A 272 -17.75 7.50 -0.56
N LYS A 273 -19.02 7.38 -0.93
CA LYS A 273 -19.45 6.58 -2.09
C LYS A 273 -19.18 7.30 -3.39
N CYS A 274 -18.74 6.60 -4.42
CA CYS A 274 -18.62 7.11 -5.78
C CYS A 274 -19.69 6.45 -6.68
N SER A 275 -20.16 7.18 -7.70
CA SER A 275 -21.24 6.72 -8.59
C SER A 275 -20.78 5.65 -9.58
N GLU A 276 -19.50 5.65 -9.89
CA GLU A 276 -18.83 4.74 -10.83
C GLU A 276 -17.56 4.16 -10.21
N LEU A 277 -17.47 2.83 -10.31
CA LEU A 277 -16.34 2.03 -9.92
C LEU A 277 -15.67 1.41 -11.15
N TYR A 278 -14.36 1.22 -11.06
CA TYR A 278 -13.59 0.44 -12.02
C TYR A 278 -12.79 -0.63 -11.30
N LYS A 279 -12.79 -1.85 -11.84
CA LYS A 279 -11.88 -2.92 -11.40
C LYS A 279 -10.69 -2.95 -12.33
N VAL A 280 -9.51 -2.63 -11.82
CA VAL A 280 -8.25 -2.66 -12.58
C VAL A 280 -7.95 -4.10 -12.98
N GLN A 281 -7.73 -4.33 -14.28
CA GLN A 281 -7.69 -5.67 -14.88
C GLN A 281 -6.28 -6.24 -14.97
N SER A 282 -5.27 -5.40 -15.22
CA SER A 282 -3.90 -5.87 -15.45
C SER A 282 -2.86 -4.85 -15.02
N LYS A 283 -1.62 -5.32 -14.84
CA LYS A 283 -0.47 -4.48 -14.45
C LYS A 283 -0.05 -3.47 -15.51
N ASP A 284 -0.51 -3.65 -16.74
CA ASP A 284 -0.18 -2.80 -17.88
C ASP A 284 -1.17 -1.62 -18.02
N GLU A 285 -2.20 -1.56 -17.17
CA GLU A 285 -3.12 -0.42 -17.15
C GLU A 285 -2.52 0.81 -16.47
N ASP A 286 -2.84 1.97 -17.03
CA ASP A 286 -2.30 3.26 -16.63
C ASP A 286 -3.43 4.24 -16.27
N CYS A 287 -3.19 5.07 -15.26
CA CYS A 287 -4.18 6.01 -14.75
C CYS A 287 -4.59 7.09 -15.74
N VAL A 288 -3.73 7.46 -16.69
CA VAL A 288 -4.08 8.38 -17.77
C VAL A 288 -5.09 7.73 -18.69
N VAL A 289 -4.86 6.47 -19.08
CA VAL A 289 -5.77 5.73 -19.96
C VAL A 289 -7.12 5.49 -19.28
N ILE A 290 -7.11 5.06 -18.02
CA ILE A 290 -8.33 4.89 -17.23
C ILE A 290 -9.05 6.22 -17.05
N GLY A 291 -8.31 7.30 -16.73
CA GLY A 291 -8.88 8.63 -16.59
C GLY A 291 -9.62 9.08 -17.85
N VAL A 292 -8.96 9.00 -19.01
CA VAL A 292 -9.56 9.34 -20.31
C VAL A 292 -10.81 8.51 -20.60
N ARG A 293 -10.77 7.19 -20.34
CA ARG A 293 -11.92 6.29 -20.55
C ARG A 293 -13.15 6.72 -19.77
N TYR A 294 -12.96 7.20 -18.53
CA TYR A 294 -14.03 7.58 -17.62
C TYR A 294 -14.27 9.10 -17.55
N GLY A 295 -13.73 9.87 -18.51
CA GLY A 295 -13.95 11.32 -18.57
C GLY A 295 -13.39 12.08 -17.37
N THR A 296 -12.34 11.57 -16.73
CA THR A 296 -11.69 12.16 -15.56
C THR A 296 -10.18 12.31 -15.77
N SER A 297 -9.47 12.93 -14.81
CA SER A 297 -8.00 13.05 -14.86
C SER A 297 -7.32 12.00 -13.98
N TRP A 298 -6.11 11.60 -14.35
CA TRP A 298 -5.30 10.70 -13.52
C TRP A 298 -5.05 11.29 -12.12
N ALA A 299 -4.90 12.61 -12.00
CA ALA A 299 -4.76 13.29 -10.71
C ALA A 299 -6.03 13.19 -9.85
N LYS A 300 -7.22 13.24 -10.45
CA LYS A 300 -8.49 12.96 -9.76
C LYS A 300 -8.56 11.50 -9.31
N LEU A 301 -8.12 10.55 -10.14
CA LEU A 301 -8.05 9.15 -9.75
C LEU A 301 -7.15 8.94 -8.53
N VAL A 302 -5.95 9.53 -8.50
CA VAL A 302 -5.07 9.49 -7.30
C VAL A 302 -5.79 10.07 -6.09
N LYS A 303 -6.41 11.25 -6.24
CA LYS A 303 -7.12 11.94 -5.14
C LYS A 303 -8.29 11.14 -4.56
N TRP A 304 -9.02 10.40 -5.40
CA TRP A 304 -10.21 9.63 -4.99
C TRP A 304 -9.87 8.27 -4.37
N ASN A 305 -8.63 7.80 -4.55
CA ASN A 305 -8.19 6.45 -4.19
C ASN A 305 -6.93 6.54 -3.31
N LEU A 306 -7.12 6.75 -2.01
CA LEU A 306 -6.08 7.25 -1.09
C LEU A 306 -4.83 6.35 -0.96
N ALA A 307 -4.88 5.06 -1.31
CA ALA A 307 -3.71 4.19 -1.33
C ALA A 307 -2.90 4.23 -2.65
N LEU A 308 -3.35 4.99 -3.65
CA LEU A 308 -2.56 5.27 -4.84
C LEU A 308 -1.43 6.23 -4.50
N LYS A 309 -0.26 5.98 -5.09
CA LYS A 309 0.88 6.89 -5.03
C LYS A 309 0.60 8.11 -5.89
N ASP A 310 1.30 9.20 -5.59
CA ASP A 310 1.24 10.44 -6.36
C ASP A 310 1.60 10.24 -7.84
N ASP A 311 2.42 9.22 -8.16
CA ASP A 311 2.79 8.86 -9.53
C ASP A 311 1.88 7.78 -10.15
N CYS A 312 0.87 7.32 -9.43
CA CYS A 312 -0.13 6.34 -9.83
C CYS A 312 0.40 4.97 -10.32
N ARG A 313 1.70 4.70 -10.15
CA ARG A 313 2.35 3.47 -10.64
C ARG A 313 1.88 2.20 -9.96
N ASN A 314 1.16 2.32 -8.86
CA ASN A 314 0.61 1.20 -8.09
C ASN A 314 -0.90 1.00 -8.32
N ILE A 315 -1.48 1.53 -9.41
CA ILE A 315 -2.91 1.33 -9.72
C ILE A 315 -3.29 -0.15 -9.83
N TYR A 316 -2.40 -0.96 -10.37
CA TYR A 316 -2.48 -2.40 -10.24
C TYR A 316 -1.84 -2.83 -8.91
N SER A 317 -2.61 -2.77 -7.83
CA SER A 317 -2.18 -3.14 -6.48
C SER A 317 -1.53 -4.54 -6.41
N THR A 318 -0.36 -4.64 -5.78
CA THR A 318 0.28 -5.93 -5.48
C THR A 318 0.82 -5.94 -4.06
N GLU A 319 1.64 -4.94 -3.71
CA GLU A 319 2.37 -4.87 -2.44
C GLU A 319 2.37 -3.43 -1.88
N PRO A 320 1.62 -3.16 -0.78
CA PRO A 320 0.60 -4.02 -0.20
C PRO A 320 -0.60 -4.19 -1.14
N PHE A 321 -1.24 -5.37 -1.12
CA PHE A 321 -2.48 -5.59 -1.85
C PHE A 321 -3.65 -4.95 -1.10
N TRP A 322 -4.29 -3.96 -1.71
CA TRP A 322 -5.46 -3.24 -1.18
C TRP A 322 -6.76 -3.53 -1.94
N GLY A 323 -6.71 -4.40 -2.95
CA GLY A 323 -7.81 -4.64 -3.89
C GLY A 323 -7.49 -4.16 -5.32
N ARG A 324 -8.49 -4.24 -6.19
CA ARG A 324 -8.49 -3.78 -7.59
C ARG A 324 -9.60 -2.77 -7.87
N VAL A 325 -10.57 -2.65 -6.98
CA VAL A 325 -11.74 -1.79 -7.18
C VAL A 325 -11.42 -0.37 -6.75
N ILE A 326 -11.49 0.56 -7.69
CA ILE A 326 -11.20 1.97 -7.50
C ILE A 326 -12.42 2.83 -7.86
N CYS A 327 -12.51 4.01 -7.26
CA CYS A 327 -13.43 5.03 -7.71
C CYS A 327 -12.88 5.70 -8.98
N VAL A 328 -13.71 5.75 -10.03
CA VAL A 328 -13.44 6.52 -11.26
C VAL A 328 -14.37 7.71 -11.43
N SER A 329 -15.16 7.99 -10.40
CA SER A 329 -16.00 9.17 -10.23
C SER A 329 -15.79 9.73 -8.82
N GLN A 330 -16.24 10.96 -8.60
CA GLN A 330 -16.03 11.67 -7.33
C GLN A 330 -16.73 10.96 -6.15
N PRO A 331 -15.98 10.55 -5.12
CA PRO A 331 -16.55 10.12 -3.84
C PRO A 331 -17.33 11.26 -3.18
N GLY A 332 -18.56 10.97 -2.74
CA GLY A 332 -19.52 11.92 -2.18
C GLY A 332 -20.45 12.54 -3.23
N GLY A 333 -20.29 12.20 -4.50
CA GLY A 333 -21.00 12.81 -5.63
C GLY A 333 -20.47 14.20 -6.00
N GLU A 334 -21.03 14.78 -7.05
CA GLU A 334 -20.88 16.21 -7.33
C GLU A 334 -21.71 17.01 -6.32
N TYR A 335 -21.16 18.11 -5.83
CA TYR A 335 -21.88 18.99 -4.91
C TYR A 335 -23.11 19.58 -5.64
N THR A 336 -24.30 19.15 -5.25
CA THR A 336 -25.56 19.79 -5.64
C THR A 336 -25.93 20.82 -4.58
N ASP A 337 -25.87 22.10 -4.93
CA ASP A 337 -26.33 23.20 -4.07
C ASP A 337 -27.83 23.02 -3.74
N PRO A 338 -28.24 22.88 -2.46
CA PRO A 338 -29.63 22.66 -2.08
C PRO A 338 -30.55 23.89 -2.24
N GLY A 339 -30.31 24.79 -3.19
CA GLY A 339 -31.00 26.08 -3.19
C GLY A 339 -30.87 27.03 -4.37
N SER A 340 -30.55 26.60 -5.60
CA SER A 340 -30.59 27.53 -6.74
C SER A 340 -31.40 27.00 -7.92
N PRO A 341 -32.59 27.55 -8.20
CA PRO A 341 -33.33 27.27 -9.41
C PRO A 341 -32.76 28.16 -10.52
N SER A 342 -31.91 27.63 -11.40
CA SER A 342 -31.69 28.32 -12.67
C SER A 342 -31.25 27.38 -13.78
N THR A 343 -32.04 27.43 -14.84
CA THR A 343 -31.95 26.73 -16.11
C THR A 343 -30.88 27.36 -17.00
N THR A 344 -29.62 26.91 -16.96
CA THR A 344 -28.70 26.95 -18.11
C THR A 344 -27.49 26.04 -17.86
N PRO A 345 -27.24 24.98 -18.65
CA PRO A 345 -25.99 24.24 -18.58
C PRO A 345 -24.89 25.05 -19.28
N GLY A 346 -23.88 25.46 -18.52
CA GLY A 346 -22.63 26.00 -19.03
C GLY A 346 -22.43 27.49 -18.72
N ASN A 347 -21.69 27.78 -17.66
CA ASN A 347 -20.95 29.05 -17.56
C ASN A 347 -19.47 28.70 -17.68
N GLY A 348 -18.86 29.11 -18.80
CA GLY A 348 -17.58 28.60 -19.29
C GLY A 348 -16.40 28.78 -18.36
N ASP A 349 -15.62 27.70 -18.19
CA ASP A 349 -14.19 27.64 -17.86
C ASP A 349 -13.59 28.57 -16.78
N ILE A 350 -14.40 29.15 -15.90
CA ILE A 350 -13.93 29.73 -14.64
C ILE A 350 -14.19 28.72 -13.53
N GLY A 351 -13.15 27.95 -13.21
CA GLY A 351 -13.14 26.91 -12.17
C GLY A 351 -13.90 27.33 -10.92
N GLY A 352 -14.99 26.61 -10.65
CA GLY A 352 -15.81 26.72 -9.44
C GLY A 352 -15.12 26.15 -8.20
N GLU A 353 -15.80 26.29 -7.06
CA GLU A 353 -15.32 25.85 -5.76
C GLU A 353 -15.08 24.33 -5.75
N GLY A 354 -13.85 23.90 -5.45
CA GLY A 354 -13.45 22.48 -5.45
C GLY A 354 -12.05 22.18 -6.00
N GLY A 355 -11.35 23.17 -6.58
CA GLY A 355 -9.91 23.04 -6.83
C GLY A 355 -9.50 22.15 -8.02
N SER A 356 -10.33 22.04 -9.07
CA SER A 356 -10.04 21.17 -10.24
C SER A 356 -9.59 21.91 -11.51
N GLY A 357 -9.06 23.12 -11.40
CA GLY A 357 -8.42 23.87 -12.49
C GLY A 357 -6.90 23.92 -12.33
N ASP A 358 -6.17 24.18 -13.41
CA ASP A 358 -4.71 24.34 -13.43
C ASP A 358 -4.23 25.69 -12.84
N GLY A 359 -5.16 26.52 -12.35
CA GLY A 359 -4.89 27.88 -11.91
C GLY A 359 -5.15 28.93 -12.98
N TYR A 360 -5.27 28.56 -14.25
CA TYR A 360 -5.31 29.50 -15.35
C TYR A 360 -6.74 29.78 -15.83
N ALA A 361 -6.91 30.94 -16.45
CA ALA A 361 -8.12 31.33 -17.15
C ALA A 361 -7.89 31.34 -18.67
N ASN A 362 -8.96 31.13 -19.43
CA ASN A 362 -8.89 31.11 -20.90
C ASN A 362 -8.94 32.51 -21.54
N GLN A 363 -9.43 33.51 -20.80
CA GLN A 363 -9.60 34.88 -21.30
C GLN A 363 -9.22 35.90 -20.25
N VAL A 364 -8.68 37.02 -20.69
CA VAL A 364 -8.42 38.19 -19.84
C VAL A 364 -9.75 38.91 -19.62
N VAL A 365 -10.03 39.28 -18.37
CA VAL A 365 -11.19 40.09 -17.98
C VAL A 365 -10.71 41.36 -17.28
N PRO A 366 -11.44 42.48 -17.40
CA PRO A 366 -11.14 43.66 -16.61
C PRO A 366 -11.41 43.41 -15.12
N PRO A 367 -10.69 44.08 -14.20
CA PRO A 367 -11.05 44.07 -12.79
C PRO A 367 -12.47 44.66 -12.60
N PRO A 368 -13.19 44.27 -11.54
CA PRO A 368 -14.55 44.77 -11.30
C PRO A 368 -14.63 46.30 -11.23
N ASP A 369 -15.77 46.86 -11.65
CA ASP A 369 -15.96 48.31 -11.66
C ASP A 369 -15.76 48.92 -10.27
N GLY A 370 -14.85 49.90 -10.19
CA GLY A 370 -14.47 50.55 -8.93
C GLY A 370 -13.49 49.74 -8.05
N ALA A 371 -12.99 48.60 -8.52
CA ALA A 371 -11.99 47.81 -7.81
C ALA A 371 -10.66 48.57 -7.66
N LYS A 372 -10.11 48.55 -6.44
CA LYS A 372 -8.73 48.97 -6.17
C LYS A 372 -7.82 47.75 -6.25
N VAL A 373 -7.17 47.55 -7.38
CA VAL A 373 -6.25 46.43 -7.60
C VAL A 373 -4.93 46.67 -6.85
N ALA A 374 -4.41 45.64 -6.18
CA ALA A 374 -3.16 45.70 -5.43
C ALA A 374 -1.95 45.90 -6.37
N GLU A 375 -0.95 46.64 -5.88
CA GLU A 375 0.23 47.00 -6.67
C GLU A 375 0.97 45.76 -7.21
N GLY A 376 1.35 45.82 -8.49
CA GLY A 376 2.09 44.74 -9.16
C GLY A 376 1.26 43.51 -9.52
N THR A 377 -0.04 43.46 -9.16
CA THR A 377 -0.96 42.42 -9.64
C THR A 377 -1.00 42.39 -11.16
N THR A 378 -0.92 41.21 -11.77
CA THR A 378 -0.98 41.09 -13.24
C THR A 378 -2.29 41.63 -13.81
N ASN A 379 -2.20 42.30 -14.96
CA ASN A 379 -3.35 42.74 -15.76
C ASN A 379 -3.83 41.65 -16.74
N ASN A 380 -3.02 40.62 -16.97
CA ASN A 380 -3.37 39.44 -17.78
C ASN A 380 -4.11 38.41 -16.91
N CYS A 381 -5.22 38.85 -16.33
CA CYS A 381 -5.99 38.10 -15.35
C CYS A 381 -7.39 37.76 -15.88
N GLY A 382 -7.84 36.52 -15.71
CA GLY A 382 -9.20 36.10 -16.06
C GLY A 382 -10.16 36.03 -14.89
N LYS A 383 -9.69 36.24 -13.65
CA LYS A 383 -10.56 36.39 -12.48
C LYS A 383 -9.86 37.13 -11.36
N TYR A 384 -10.51 38.15 -10.80
CA TYR A 384 -10.02 38.86 -9.61
C TYR A 384 -10.75 38.42 -8.34
N ILE A 385 -10.08 38.53 -7.20
CA ILE A 385 -10.64 38.28 -5.87
C ILE A 385 -10.32 39.44 -4.92
N GLN A 386 -11.31 39.85 -4.12
CA GLN A 386 -11.13 40.87 -3.10
C GLN A 386 -10.67 40.24 -1.77
N ALA A 387 -9.70 40.84 -1.10
CA ALA A 387 -9.32 40.43 0.24
C ALA A 387 -10.34 40.93 1.28
N GLU A 388 -10.97 40.02 2.01
CA GLU A 388 -11.85 40.36 3.13
C GLU A 388 -11.07 40.71 4.41
N LYS A 389 -11.73 41.37 5.36
CA LYS A 389 -11.10 41.74 6.63
C LYS A 389 -10.70 40.49 7.43
N GLY A 390 -9.42 40.36 7.75
CA GLY A 390 -8.89 39.24 8.54
C GLY A 390 -8.69 37.94 7.75
N ILE A 391 -8.83 37.97 6.42
CA ILE A 391 -8.55 36.80 5.58
C ILE A 391 -7.04 36.51 5.58
N ARG A 392 -6.70 35.21 5.61
CA ARG A 392 -5.34 34.71 5.42
C ARG A 392 -5.17 34.23 3.99
N CYS A 393 -3.96 34.28 3.43
CA CYS A 393 -3.73 33.86 2.05
C CYS A 393 -4.12 32.40 1.78
N PRO A 394 -3.76 31.41 2.63
CA PRO A 394 -4.26 30.03 2.44
C PRO A 394 -5.78 29.93 2.47
N SER A 395 -6.46 30.73 3.30
CA SER A 395 -7.92 30.77 3.39
C SER A 395 -8.57 31.47 2.19
N LEU A 396 -7.88 32.46 1.60
CA LEU A 396 -8.28 33.12 0.36
C LEU A 396 -8.16 32.16 -0.84
N LEU A 397 -7.32 31.13 -0.78
CA LEU A 397 -7.23 30.10 -1.82
C LEU A 397 -7.99 28.83 -1.45
N ALA A 398 -8.43 28.70 -0.21
CA ALA A 398 -9.19 27.54 0.24
C ALA A 398 -10.42 27.34 -0.63
N LYS A 399 -10.58 26.11 -1.14
CA LYS A 399 -11.64 25.70 -2.07
C LYS A 399 -11.53 26.29 -3.48
N ARG A 400 -10.48 27.03 -3.82
CA ARG A 400 -10.25 27.59 -5.15
C ARG A 400 -9.15 26.81 -5.86
N ALA A 401 -9.25 26.67 -7.18
CA ALA A 401 -8.28 25.95 -8.00
C ALA A 401 -7.05 26.80 -8.32
N MET A 402 -6.36 27.30 -7.29
CA MET A 402 -5.23 28.22 -7.44
C MET A 402 -4.04 27.79 -6.57
N PRO A 403 -2.92 27.36 -7.18
CA PRO A 403 -1.68 27.08 -6.47
C PRO A 403 -1.13 28.34 -5.76
N MET A 404 -0.68 28.18 -4.51
CA MET A 404 -0.19 29.31 -3.71
C MET A 404 1.03 29.99 -4.33
N ASP A 405 1.94 29.22 -4.90
CA ASP A 405 3.12 29.72 -5.61
C ASP A 405 2.74 30.55 -6.84
N LEU A 406 1.78 30.09 -7.65
CA LEU A 406 1.27 30.84 -8.80
C LEU A 406 0.54 32.12 -8.36
N PHE A 407 -0.28 32.04 -7.30
CA PHE A 407 -0.99 33.20 -6.74
C PHE A 407 -0.03 34.29 -6.25
N LEU A 408 1.05 33.92 -5.57
CA LEU A 408 2.07 34.87 -5.13
C LEU A 408 2.86 35.44 -6.31
N LYS A 409 3.15 34.61 -7.32
CA LYS A 409 3.89 35.02 -8.52
C LYS A 409 3.15 36.09 -9.33
N ILE A 410 1.82 36.00 -9.41
CA ILE A 410 0.98 36.96 -10.15
C ILE A 410 0.51 38.16 -9.30
N ASN A 411 0.77 38.13 -7.99
CA ASN A 411 0.46 39.20 -7.02
C ASN A 411 1.70 39.52 -6.15
N PRO A 412 2.78 40.06 -6.73
CA PRO A 412 4.07 40.20 -6.07
C PRO A 412 4.08 41.08 -4.82
N SER A 413 3.10 41.98 -4.64
CA SER A 413 2.96 42.75 -3.39
C SER A 413 2.76 41.88 -2.16
N LEU A 414 2.30 40.63 -2.33
CA LEU A 414 2.11 39.66 -1.26
C LEU A 414 3.43 39.01 -0.79
N GLY A 415 4.52 39.18 -1.54
CA GLY A 415 5.84 38.63 -1.20
C GLY A 415 5.85 37.10 -1.19
N SER A 416 6.59 36.52 -0.23
CA SER A 416 6.68 35.08 -0.06
C SER A 416 5.51 34.49 0.74
N VAL A 417 5.38 33.16 0.75
CA VAL A 417 4.36 32.44 1.54
C VAL A 417 4.38 32.85 3.02
N ALA A 418 5.57 33.08 3.58
CA ALA A 418 5.73 33.47 4.98
C ALA A 418 5.28 34.92 5.27
N GLU A 419 5.29 35.77 4.25
CA GLU A 419 4.96 37.20 4.38
C GLU A 419 3.52 37.50 3.98
N CYS A 420 2.89 36.64 3.17
CA CYS A 420 1.60 36.91 2.52
C CYS A 420 0.51 37.35 3.50
N ASP A 421 0.36 36.65 4.63
CA ASP A 421 -0.67 36.98 5.63
C ASP A 421 -0.48 38.37 6.25
N SER A 422 0.75 38.90 6.27
CA SER A 422 1.07 40.25 6.77
C SER A 422 0.98 41.35 5.70
N LYS A 423 1.00 40.96 4.42
CA LYS A 423 1.02 41.87 3.27
C LYS A 423 -0.32 41.94 2.53
N ILE A 424 -1.25 41.02 2.78
CA ILE A 424 -2.59 41.06 2.24
C ILE A 424 -3.39 42.23 2.87
N VAL A 425 -3.96 43.09 2.03
CA VAL A 425 -4.65 44.31 2.47
C VAL A 425 -6.15 44.17 2.23
N PRO A 426 -6.98 44.20 3.29
CA PRO A 426 -8.43 44.15 3.15
C PRO A 426 -8.98 45.25 2.23
N GLY A 427 -9.90 44.88 1.34
CA GLY A 427 -10.54 45.76 0.38
C GLY A 427 -9.81 45.90 -0.96
N LEU A 428 -8.53 45.49 -1.06
CA LEU A 428 -7.82 45.42 -2.35
C LEU A 428 -8.19 44.15 -3.13
N TRP A 429 -8.06 44.24 -4.44
CA TRP A 429 -8.29 43.14 -5.38
C TRP A 429 -6.97 42.57 -5.89
N TYR A 430 -6.92 41.24 -5.96
CA TYR A 430 -5.77 40.45 -6.41
C TYR A 430 -6.19 39.57 -7.59
N CYS A 431 -5.26 39.26 -8.48
CA CYS A 431 -5.52 38.30 -9.54
C CYS A 431 -5.63 36.89 -8.94
N LEU A 432 -6.78 36.23 -9.12
CA LEU A 432 -7.01 34.87 -8.66
C LEU A 432 -6.62 33.84 -9.72
N ASN A 433 -6.84 34.12 -11.02
CA ASN A 433 -6.55 33.20 -12.11
C ASN A 433 -5.93 33.97 -13.30
N PRO A 434 -4.62 33.83 -13.57
CA PRO A 434 -3.99 34.48 -14.72
C PRO A 434 -4.31 33.73 -16.01
N VAL A 435 -4.18 34.37 -17.18
CA VAL A 435 -4.18 33.64 -18.45
C VAL A 435 -2.83 32.99 -18.73
N HIS A 436 -2.78 31.99 -19.62
CA HIS A 436 -1.51 31.41 -20.07
C HIS A 436 -0.64 32.48 -20.74
N GLY A 437 0.66 32.51 -20.41
CA GLY A 437 1.58 33.55 -20.88
C GLY A 437 1.42 34.92 -20.19
N TRP A 438 0.78 34.98 -19.02
CA TRP A 438 0.61 36.23 -18.26
C TRP A 438 1.91 36.97 -17.95
N ASP A 439 3.04 36.25 -17.90
CA ASP A 439 4.39 36.77 -17.64
C ASP A 439 5.16 37.16 -18.92
N GLN A 440 4.53 37.01 -20.08
CA GLN A 440 5.06 37.51 -21.35
C GLN A 440 4.81 39.03 -21.41
N VAL A 441 5.89 39.80 -21.60
CA VAL A 441 5.78 41.23 -21.92
C VAL A 441 5.16 41.33 -23.32
N PRO A 442 4.11 42.16 -23.55
CA PRO A 442 3.56 42.35 -24.88
C PRO A 442 4.67 42.81 -25.83
N VAL A 443 4.79 42.14 -26.99
CA VAL A 443 5.60 42.64 -28.12
C VAL A 443 4.88 43.82 -28.77
#